data_AF-A0A7C2ZRQ4-F1
#
_entry.id   AF-A0A7C2ZRQ4-F1
#
_cell.length_a   1.000
_cell.length_b   1.000
_cell.length_c   1.000
_cell.angle_alpha   90.00
_cell.angle_beta   90.00
_cell.angle_gamma   90.00
#
_symmetry.space_group_name_H-M   'P 1'
#
loop_
_entity.id
_entity.type
_entity.pdbx_description
1 polymer ?
#
loop_
_entity_poly.entity_id
_entity_poly.type
_entity_poly.pdbx_seq_one_letter_code
_entity_poly.pdbx_strand_id
1 'polypeptide(L)'
;MLYVIVGILCILTLFVIRHVLKIMRAGKVMKKIENASLKVRVATFARLTKRYEPKYGSQDKVLATVVTNELFSDTSQDDTRAGVFLKNHRDIIGKELCNLTDDKELLRMVHITLSEEILIRHAYGATAEQIEETFDKLKQYGLLVPVEEVKTDKFIDLANQFYRNNISE
;
A
#
# COMPACT_ATOMS: atom_id res chain seq x y z
N MET A 1 6.35 23.73 50.36
CA MET A 1 6.17 22.36 49.80
C MET A 1 4.98 22.25 48.85
N LEU A 2 3.79 22.74 49.19
CA LEU A 2 2.58 22.62 48.34
C LEU A 2 2.78 23.13 46.90
N TYR A 3 3.36 24.32 46.72
CA TYR A 3 3.63 24.90 45.39
C TYR A 3 4.57 24.05 44.52
N VAL A 4 5.50 23.32 45.13
CA VAL A 4 6.45 22.44 44.40
C VAL A 4 5.72 21.21 43.88
N ILE A 5 4.83 20.62 44.69
CA ILE A 5 4.01 19.47 44.30
C ILE A 5 3.06 19.84 43.15
N VAL A 6 2.39 20.99 43.26
CA VAL A 6 1.51 21.49 42.19
C VAL A 6 2.28 21.75 40.90
N GLY A 7 3.48 22.35 40.98
CA GLY A 7 4.34 22.57 39.81
C GLY A 7 4.74 21.26 39.11
N ILE A 8 5.14 20.23 39.86
CA ILE A 8 5.49 18.91 39.31
C ILE A 8 4.27 18.28 38.62
N LEU A 9 3.08 18.35 39.23
CA LEU A 9 1.86 17.79 38.67
C LEU A 9 1.44 18.50 37.37
N CYS A 10 1.61 19.82 37.30
CA CYS A 10 1.40 20.59 36.07
C CYS A 10 2.37 20.19 34.95
N ILE A 11 3.65 19.96 35.25
CA ILE A 11 4.64 19.53 34.25
C ILE A 11 4.29 18.12 33.73
N LEU A 12 3.94 17.19 34.62
CA LEU A 12 3.56 15.83 34.24
C LEU A 12 2.30 15.81 33.38
N THR A 13 1.27 16.59 33.72
CA THR A 13 0.05 16.68 32.91
C THR A 13 0.31 17.27 31.53
N LEU A 14 1.12 18.33 31.42
CA LEU A 14 1.53 18.88 30.12
C LEU A 14 2.33 17.88 29.29
N PHE A 15 3.21 17.10 29.91
CA PHE A 15 3.96 16.04 29.23
C PHE A 15 3.04 14.96 28.68
N VAL A 16 2.08 14.49 29.48
CA VAL A 16 1.07 13.50 29.04
C VAL A 16 0.21 14.05 27.91
N ILE A 17 -0.29 15.29 28.02
CA ILE A 17 -1.09 15.93 26.97
C ILE A 17 -0.30 16.02 25.66
N ARG A 18 0.97 16.46 25.72
CA ARG A 18 1.84 16.52 24.53
C ARG A 18 2.04 15.14 23.90
N HIS A 19 2.23 14.10 24.72
CA HIS A 19 2.40 12.73 24.25
C HIS A 19 1.13 12.20 23.57
N VAL A 20 -0.03 12.38 24.21
CA VAL A 20 -1.33 11.97 23.66
C VAL A 20 -1.61 12.71 22.34
N LEU A 21 -1.37 14.02 22.27
CA LEU A 21 -1.52 14.79 21.03
C LEU A 21 -0.63 14.28 19.90
N LYS A 22 0.61 13.87 20.21
CA LYS A 22 1.53 13.28 19.23
C LYS A 22 0.99 11.95 18.68
N ILE A 23 0.50 11.07 19.55
CA ILE A 23 -0.13 9.80 19.15
C ILE A 23 -1.35 10.05 18.26
N MET A 24 -2.24 10.97 18.66
CA MET A 24 -3.43 11.30 17.87
C MET A 24 -3.10 11.85 16.49
N ARG A 25 -2.06 12.68 16.37
CA ARG A 25 -1.59 13.20 15.08
C ARG A 25 -1.04 12.08 14.20
N ALA A 26 -0.21 11.20 14.76
CA ALA A 26 0.33 10.05 14.04
C ALA A 26 -0.79 9.14 13.51
N GLY A 27 -1.78 8.80 14.34
CA GLY A 27 -2.93 7.98 13.91
C GLY A 27 -3.75 8.61 12.78
N LYS A 28 -3.92 9.95 12.77
CA LYS A 28 -4.59 10.64 11.66
C LYS A 28 -3.81 10.55 10.35
N VAL A 29 -2.47 10.64 10.40
CA VAL A 29 -1.61 10.53 9.22
C VAL A 29 -1.62 9.09 8.68
N MET A 30 -1.47 8.09 9.56
CA MET A 30 -1.56 6.68 9.18
C MET A 30 -2.88 6.36 8.47
N LYS A 31 -4.01 6.81 9.04
CA LYS A 31 -5.32 6.62 8.40
C LYS A 31 -5.44 7.28 7.03
N LYS A 32 -4.77 8.43 6.82
CA LYS A 32 -4.75 9.07 5.49
C LYS A 32 -3.93 8.24 4.49
N ILE A 33 -2.78 7.72 4.93
CA ILE A 33 -1.94 6.84 4.11
C ILE A 33 -2.72 5.57 3.75
N GLU A 34 -3.33 4.88 4.72
CA GLU A 34 -4.14 3.68 4.48
C GLU A 34 -5.25 3.93 3.44
N ASN A 35 -5.98 5.04 3.59
CA ASN A 35 -7.03 5.42 2.63
C ASN A 35 -6.46 5.72 1.23
N ALA A 36 -5.30 6.36 1.14
CA ALA A 36 -4.63 6.63 -0.12
C ALA A 36 -4.12 5.33 -0.77
N SER A 37 -3.49 4.44 0.00
CA SER A 37 -3.07 3.11 -0.45
C SER A 37 -4.25 2.29 -0.96
N LEU A 38 -5.38 2.29 -0.25
CA LEU A 38 -6.61 1.62 -0.69
C LEU A 38 -7.10 2.16 -2.04
N LYS A 39 -7.07 3.48 -2.24
CA LYS A 39 -7.41 4.10 -3.52
C LYS A 39 -6.49 3.61 -4.64
N VAL A 40 -5.18 3.55 -4.41
CA VAL A 40 -4.24 3.04 -5.42
C VAL A 40 -4.54 1.57 -5.74
N ARG A 41 -4.76 0.72 -4.73
CA ARG A 41 -5.12 -0.69 -4.92
C ARG A 41 -6.39 -0.87 -5.76
N VAL A 42 -7.45 -0.13 -5.43
CA VAL A 42 -8.73 -0.18 -6.19
C VAL A 42 -8.55 0.30 -7.63
N ALA A 43 -7.79 1.37 -7.83
CA ALA A 43 -7.49 1.91 -9.16
C ALA A 43 -6.66 0.93 -10.01
N THR A 44 -5.65 0.30 -9.40
CA THR A 44 -4.84 -0.76 -10.02
C THR A 44 -5.72 -1.92 -10.43
N PHE A 45 -6.58 -2.41 -9.52
CA PHE A 45 -7.52 -3.49 -9.82
C PHE A 45 -8.43 -3.16 -11.02
N ALA A 46 -9.01 -1.95 -11.05
CA ALA A 46 -9.89 -1.53 -12.14
C ALA A 46 -9.15 -1.45 -13.48
N ARG A 47 -7.95 -0.84 -13.49
CA ARG A 47 -7.08 -0.76 -14.68
C ARG A 47 -6.71 -2.14 -15.21
N LEU A 48 -6.31 -3.04 -14.32
CA LEU A 48 -5.96 -4.43 -14.69
C LEU A 48 -7.17 -5.20 -15.20
N THR A 49 -8.36 -5.01 -14.61
CA THR A 49 -9.60 -5.63 -15.09
C THR A 49 -9.87 -5.22 -16.54
N LYS A 50 -9.85 -3.92 -16.85
CA LYS A 50 -10.01 -3.40 -18.23
C LYS A 50 -8.96 -3.98 -19.19
N ARG A 51 -7.71 -4.11 -18.72
CA ARG A 51 -6.60 -4.70 -19.51
C ARG A 51 -6.79 -6.20 -19.79
N TYR A 52 -7.37 -6.94 -18.86
CA TYR A 52 -7.50 -8.39 -18.92
C TYR A 52 -8.81 -8.87 -19.54
N GLU A 53 -9.89 -8.09 -19.42
CA GLU A 53 -11.21 -8.39 -20.01
C GLU A 53 -11.15 -8.90 -21.46
N PRO A 54 -10.48 -8.22 -22.42
CA PRO A 54 -10.46 -8.68 -23.81
C PRO A 54 -9.66 -9.99 -24.03
N LYS A 55 -8.79 -10.37 -23.10
CA LYS A 55 -7.91 -11.54 -23.22
C LYS A 55 -8.42 -12.77 -22.46
N TYR A 56 -9.03 -12.55 -21.29
CA TYR A 56 -9.34 -13.60 -20.32
C TYR A 56 -10.85 -13.75 -20.05
N GLY A 57 -11.69 -12.87 -20.60
CA GLY A 57 -13.15 -12.96 -20.46
C GLY A 57 -13.56 -13.04 -19.00
N SER A 58 -14.26 -14.10 -18.60
CA SER A 58 -14.83 -14.26 -17.25
C SER A 58 -13.81 -14.44 -16.11
N GLN A 59 -12.52 -14.61 -16.42
CA GLN A 59 -11.45 -14.74 -15.43
C GLN A 59 -10.71 -13.42 -15.15
N ASP A 60 -10.99 -12.37 -15.92
CA ASP A 60 -10.37 -11.06 -15.85
C ASP A 60 -10.28 -10.49 -14.43
N LYS A 61 -11.39 -10.46 -13.69
CA LYS A 61 -11.48 -9.89 -12.34
C LYS A 61 -10.72 -10.71 -11.32
N VAL A 62 -10.72 -12.03 -11.44
CA VAL A 62 -9.97 -12.90 -10.53
C VAL A 62 -8.48 -12.72 -10.76
N LEU A 63 -8.04 -12.70 -12.03
CA LEU A 63 -6.65 -12.44 -12.39
C LEU A 63 -6.21 -11.04 -11.96
N ALA A 64 -7.01 -10.01 -12.22
CA ALA A 64 -6.74 -8.64 -11.78
C ALA A 64 -6.63 -8.53 -10.26
N THR A 65 -7.48 -9.24 -9.51
CA THR A 65 -7.41 -9.33 -8.05
C THR A 65 -6.06 -9.90 -7.64
N VAL A 66 -5.72 -11.10 -8.15
CA VAL A 66 -4.48 -11.80 -7.77
C VAL A 66 -3.24 -10.98 -8.12
N VAL A 67 -3.16 -10.42 -9.33
CA VAL A 67 -2.02 -9.59 -9.75
C VAL A 67 -1.92 -8.32 -8.88
N THR A 68 -3.05 -7.70 -8.52
CA THR A 68 -3.04 -6.56 -7.58
C THR A 68 -2.46 -6.99 -6.24
N ASN A 69 -2.88 -8.13 -5.69
CA ASN A 69 -2.41 -8.58 -4.38
C ASN A 69 -0.92 -8.93 -4.40
N GLU A 70 -0.43 -9.56 -5.48
CA GLU A 70 1.00 -9.80 -5.68
C GLU A 70 1.80 -8.49 -5.72
N LEU A 71 1.33 -7.47 -6.44
CA LEU A 71 1.99 -6.15 -6.50
C LEU A 71 2.11 -5.48 -5.13
N PHE A 72 1.14 -5.67 -4.24
CA PHE A 72 1.12 -5.05 -2.91
C PHE A 72 1.55 -6.01 -1.78
N SER A 73 2.01 -7.22 -2.13
CA SER A 73 2.39 -8.29 -1.20
C SER A 73 1.33 -8.60 -0.14
N ASP A 74 0.07 -8.68 -0.55
CA ASP A 74 -1.05 -9.01 0.33
C ASP A 74 -1.17 -10.54 0.49
N THR A 75 -0.87 -11.03 1.70
CA THR A 75 -0.81 -12.47 2.02
C THR A 75 -2.15 -13.03 2.52
N SER A 76 -3.20 -12.22 2.62
CA SER A 76 -4.48 -12.58 3.25
C SER A 76 -5.35 -13.62 2.49
N GLN A 77 -4.78 -14.34 1.52
CA GLN A 77 -5.57 -14.91 0.42
C GLN A 77 -5.58 -16.44 0.33
N ASP A 78 -4.85 -17.16 1.18
CA ASP A 78 -4.57 -18.60 0.97
C ASP A 78 -5.83 -19.48 0.80
N ASP A 79 -6.96 -19.09 1.40
CA ASP A 79 -8.25 -19.80 1.36
C ASP A 79 -9.33 -19.10 0.50
N THR A 80 -8.98 -18.02 -0.19
CA THR A 80 -9.92 -17.29 -1.05
C THR A 80 -9.93 -17.84 -2.48
N ARG A 81 -10.97 -17.51 -3.27
CA ARG A 81 -11.00 -17.82 -4.71
C ARG A 81 -9.75 -17.31 -5.44
N ALA A 82 -9.22 -16.15 -5.02
CA ALA A 82 -7.99 -15.59 -5.56
C ALA A 82 -6.76 -16.44 -5.20
N GLY A 83 -6.65 -16.93 -3.95
CA GLY A 83 -5.57 -17.84 -3.55
C GLY A 83 -5.59 -19.18 -4.28
N VAL A 84 -6.77 -19.78 -4.48
CA VAL A 84 -6.91 -20.99 -5.29
C VAL A 84 -6.51 -20.74 -6.74
N PHE A 85 -6.93 -19.60 -7.31
CA PHE A 85 -6.55 -19.21 -8.66
C PHE A 85 -5.03 -19.01 -8.79
N LEU A 86 -4.39 -18.36 -7.81
CA LEU A 86 -2.94 -18.20 -7.74
C LEU A 86 -2.22 -19.55 -7.75
N LYS A 87 -2.67 -20.51 -6.93
CA LYS A 87 -2.08 -21.86 -6.86
C LYS A 87 -2.17 -22.60 -8.21
N ASN A 88 -3.28 -22.45 -8.92
CA ASN A 88 -3.54 -23.18 -10.17
C ASN A 88 -3.00 -22.49 -11.43
N HIS A 89 -2.70 -21.18 -11.37
CA HIS A 89 -2.36 -20.37 -12.55
C HIS A 89 -1.12 -19.49 -12.37
N ARG A 90 -0.14 -19.95 -11.56
CA ARG A 90 1.10 -19.20 -11.28
C ARG A 90 1.81 -18.70 -12.54
N ASP A 91 1.86 -19.51 -13.59
CA ASP A 91 2.56 -19.16 -14.83
C ASP A 91 1.93 -17.96 -15.54
N ILE A 92 0.58 -17.90 -15.56
CA ILE A 92 -0.16 -16.79 -16.15
C ILE A 92 0.08 -15.52 -15.35
N ILE A 93 0.05 -15.62 -14.03
CA ILE A 93 0.24 -14.48 -13.12
C ILE A 93 1.67 -13.93 -13.23
N GLY A 94 2.67 -14.80 -13.23
CA GLY A 94 4.06 -14.40 -13.43
C GLY A 94 4.28 -13.72 -14.78
N LYS A 95 3.68 -14.25 -15.85
CA LYS A 95 3.72 -13.62 -17.17
C LYS A 95 3.08 -12.23 -17.17
N GLU A 96 1.89 -12.10 -16.59
CA GLU A 96 1.21 -10.80 -16.55
C GLU A 96 1.94 -9.79 -15.65
N LEU A 97 2.53 -10.22 -14.53
CA LEU A 97 3.42 -9.38 -13.72
C LEU A 97 4.61 -8.87 -14.55
N CYS A 98 5.32 -9.75 -15.27
CA CYS A 98 6.41 -9.33 -16.17
C CYS A 98 5.94 -8.35 -17.26
N ASN A 99 4.71 -8.49 -17.75
CA ASN A 99 4.13 -7.59 -18.75
C ASN A 99 3.76 -6.19 -18.18
N LEU A 100 3.84 -5.99 -16.86
CA LEU A 100 3.63 -4.68 -16.22
C LEU A 100 4.88 -3.79 -16.23
N THR A 101 6.04 -4.34 -16.61
CA THR A 101 7.32 -3.60 -16.68
C THR A 101 7.24 -2.31 -17.53
N ASP A 102 6.42 -2.32 -18.59
CA ASP A 102 6.20 -1.17 -19.46
C ASP A 102 5.22 -0.12 -18.87
N ASP A 103 4.44 -0.47 -17.86
CA ASP A 103 3.44 0.42 -17.24
C ASP A 103 4.07 1.29 -16.14
N LYS A 104 4.90 2.25 -16.57
CA LYS A 104 5.68 3.12 -15.68
C LYS A 104 4.84 3.88 -14.65
N GLU A 105 3.62 4.28 -15.03
CA GLU A 105 2.73 5.00 -14.11
C GLU A 105 2.22 4.08 -13.00
N LEU A 106 1.71 2.91 -13.35
CA LEU A 106 1.25 1.92 -12.38
C LEU A 106 2.38 1.50 -11.44
N LEU A 107 3.56 1.19 -11.98
CA LEU A 107 4.72 0.79 -11.18
C LEU A 107 5.20 1.90 -10.25
N ARG A 108 5.22 3.14 -10.73
CA ARG A 108 5.51 4.30 -9.88
C ARG A 108 4.50 4.41 -8.73
N MET A 109 3.21 4.26 -9.00
CA MET A 109 2.19 4.35 -7.96
C MET A 109 2.27 3.20 -6.96
N VAL A 110 2.52 1.97 -7.42
CA VAL A 110 2.75 0.80 -6.56
C VAL A 110 3.95 1.05 -5.65
N HIS A 111 5.08 1.51 -6.21
CA HIS A 111 6.28 1.76 -5.43
C HIS A 111 6.06 2.85 -4.36
N ILE A 112 5.53 4.03 -4.73
CA ILE A 112 5.24 5.11 -3.76
C ILE A 112 4.33 4.59 -2.64
N THR A 113 3.30 3.82 -3.00
CA THR A 113 2.35 3.26 -2.05
C THR A 113 3.03 2.32 -1.07
N LEU A 114 3.87 1.39 -1.56
CA LEU A 114 4.59 0.47 -0.70
C LEU A 114 5.57 1.22 0.22
N SER A 115 6.29 2.21 -0.29
CA SER A 115 7.20 3.05 0.51
C SER A 115 6.46 3.77 1.65
N GLU A 116 5.27 4.32 1.40
CA GLU A 116 4.47 4.95 2.45
C GLU A 116 3.85 3.93 3.42
N GLU A 117 3.49 2.73 2.93
CA GLU A 117 3.03 1.63 3.78
C GLU A 117 4.12 1.10 4.73
N ILE A 118 5.42 1.25 4.41
CA ILE A 118 6.52 0.88 5.32
C ILE A 118 6.35 1.56 6.67
N LEU A 119 6.01 2.86 6.68
CA LEU A 119 5.83 3.64 7.90
C LEU A 119 4.70 3.07 8.77
N ILE A 120 3.63 2.62 8.13
CA ILE A 120 2.49 1.98 8.80
C ILE A 120 2.90 0.61 9.35
N ARG A 121 3.51 -0.23 8.51
CA ARG A 121 3.92 -1.59 8.88
C ARG A 121 4.92 -1.57 10.05
N HIS A 122 5.91 -0.68 10.02
CA HIS A 122 6.84 -0.50 11.12
C HIS A 122 6.14 -0.02 12.40
N ALA A 123 5.15 0.87 12.30
CA ALA A 123 4.37 1.29 13.46
C ALA A 123 3.53 0.16 14.07
N TYR A 124 3.14 -0.84 13.27
CA TYR A 124 2.48 -2.07 13.71
C TYR A 124 3.44 -3.21 14.07
N GLY A 125 4.75 -2.96 14.08
CA GLY A 125 5.76 -3.92 14.54
C GLY A 125 6.27 -4.90 13.48
N ALA A 126 6.08 -4.60 12.19
CA ALA A 126 6.71 -5.38 11.12
C ALA A 126 8.24 -5.30 11.20
N THR A 127 8.91 -6.42 10.94
CA THR A 127 10.39 -6.48 10.93
C THR A 127 10.95 -5.90 9.64
N ALA A 128 12.24 -5.52 9.65
CA ALA A 128 12.94 -5.09 8.45
C ALA A 128 12.92 -6.17 7.36
N GLU A 129 13.09 -7.43 7.74
CA GLU A 129 13.02 -8.60 6.84
C GLU A 129 11.66 -8.68 6.12
N GLN A 130 10.54 -8.54 6.84
CA GLN A 130 9.20 -8.54 6.23
C GLN A 130 8.97 -7.38 5.27
N ILE A 131 9.62 -6.23 5.52
CA ILE A 131 9.59 -5.07 4.61
C ILE A 131 10.43 -5.36 3.37
N GLU A 132 11.64 -5.90 3.54
CA GLU A 132 12.55 -6.25 2.43
C GLU A 132 11.93 -7.30 1.51
N GLU A 133 11.28 -8.33 2.05
CA GLU A 133 10.56 -9.35 1.28
C GLU A 133 9.54 -8.75 0.29
N THR A 134 8.88 -7.66 0.67
CA THR A 134 7.90 -6.97 -0.20
C THR A 134 8.58 -6.39 -1.43
N PHE A 135 9.77 -5.79 -1.28
CA PHE A 135 10.53 -5.23 -2.39
C PHE A 135 11.28 -6.28 -3.20
N ASP A 136 11.74 -7.35 -2.55
CA ASP A 136 12.42 -8.45 -3.23
C ASP A 136 11.50 -9.17 -4.21
N LYS A 137 10.21 -9.33 -3.86
CA LYS A 137 9.20 -9.84 -4.80
C LYS A 137 9.09 -8.96 -6.05
N LEU A 138 8.98 -7.63 -5.89
CA LEU A 138 8.94 -6.72 -7.04
C LEU A 138 10.22 -6.78 -7.87
N LYS A 139 11.37 -6.91 -7.21
CA LYS A 139 12.68 -7.04 -7.89
C LYS A 139 12.76 -8.31 -8.72
N GLN A 140 12.24 -9.44 -8.24
CA GLN A 140 12.20 -10.71 -8.98
C GLN A 140 11.45 -10.59 -10.31
N TYR A 141 10.38 -9.78 -10.35
CA TYR A 141 9.59 -9.53 -11.57
C TYR A 141 10.09 -8.35 -12.41
N GLY A 142 11.22 -7.70 -12.04
CA GLY A 142 11.73 -6.51 -12.73
C GLY A 142 10.84 -5.28 -12.57
N LEU A 143 9.99 -5.23 -11.53
CA LEU A 143 8.98 -4.19 -11.31
C LEU A 143 9.47 -3.05 -10.41
N LEU A 144 10.68 -3.18 -9.86
CA LEU A 144 11.27 -2.14 -9.03
C LEU A 144 11.75 -0.98 -9.91
N VAL A 145 11.06 0.16 -9.79
CA VAL A 145 11.41 1.40 -10.48
C VAL A 145 12.09 2.38 -9.53
N PRO A 146 13.13 3.13 -9.95
CA PRO A 146 13.66 4.20 -9.13
C PRO A 146 12.59 5.29 -8.97
N VAL A 147 12.26 5.63 -7.73
CA VAL A 147 11.29 6.69 -7.44
C VAL A 147 11.88 7.64 -6.43
N GLU A 148 11.72 8.93 -6.71
CA GLU A 148 12.07 9.99 -5.77
C GLU A 148 11.21 9.87 -4.51
N GLU A 149 11.80 10.18 -3.36
CA GLU A 149 11.04 10.25 -2.11
C GLU A 149 9.88 11.26 -2.25
N VAL A 150 8.66 10.78 -2.02
CA VAL A 150 7.45 11.58 -2.10
C VAL A 150 7.01 11.90 -0.69
N LYS A 151 6.73 13.18 -0.41
CA LYS A 151 6.11 13.56 0.87
C LYS A 151 4.68 13.00 0.95
N THR A 152 4.26 12.52 2.11
CA THR A 152 2.93 11.94 2.35
C THR A 152 1.76 12.77 1.79
N ASP A 153 1.74 14.09 1.95
CA ASP A 153 0.66 14.93 1.39
C ASP A 153 0.61 14.86 -0.14
N LYS A 154 1.77 14.86 -0.80
CA LYS A 154 1.88 14.68 -2.26
C LYS A 154 1.50 13.27 -2.69
N PHE A 155 1.81 12.24 -1.88
CA PHE A 155 1.33 10.88 -2.13
C PHE A 155 -0.20 10.81 -2.13
N ILE A 156 -0.86 11.42 -1.14
CA ILE A 156 -2.33 11.44 -1.06
C ILE A 156 -2.93 12.09 -2.33
N ASP A 157 -2.35 13.19 -2.81
CA ASP A 157 -2.80 13.86 -4.03
C ASP A 157 -2.62 12.97 -5.27
N LEU A 158 -1.46 12.32 -5.40
CA LEU A 158 -1.18 11.38 -6.49
C LEU A 158 -2.13 10.17 -6.45
N ALA A 159 -2.39 9.61 -5.28
CA ALA A 159 -3.34 8.50 -5.10
C ALA A 159 -4.76 8.90 -5.51
N ASN A 160 -5.20 10.11 -5.15
CA ASN A 160 -6.49 10.64 -5.57
C ASN A 160 -6.57 10.84 -7.08
N GLN A 161 -5.52 11.36 -7.70
CA GLN A 161 -5.45 11.54 -9.16
C GLN A 161 -5.49 10.19 -9.88
N PHE A 162 -4.64 9.24 -9.45
CA PHE A 162 -4.59 7.90 -10.02
C PHE A 162 -5.94 7.19 -9.89
N TYR A 163 -6.61 7.32 -8.74
CA TYR A 163 -7.95 6.76 -8.55
C TYR A 163 -8.99 7.33 -9.51
N ARG A 164 -9.07 8.66 -9.64
CA ARG A 164 -10.01 9.30 -10.57
C ARG A 164 -9.76 8.86 -12.02
N ASN A 165 -8.50 8.80 -12.43
CA ASN A 165 -8.13 8.46 -13.81
C ASN A 165 -8.50 7.01 -14.20
N ASN A 166 -8.63 6.09 -13.24
CA ASN A 166 -8.85 4.67 -13.54
C ASN A 166 -10.25 4.17 -13.16
N ILE A 167 -11.02 4.94 -12.37
CA ILE A 167 -12.37 4.57 -11.92
C ILE A 167 -13.47 5.40 -12.60
N SER A 168 -13.18 6.61 -13.09
CA SER A 168 -14.20 7.55 -13.60
C SER A 168 -14.56 7.39 -15.09
N GLU A 169 -14.52 6.17 -15.64
CA GLU A 169 -15.08 5.82 -16.96
C GLU A 169 -16.11 4.72 -16.80
#